data_AF-A0A9W6LS37-F1
#
_entry.id   AF-A0A9W6LS37-F1
#
_cell.length_a   1.000
_cell.length_b   1.000
_cell.length_c   1.000
_cell.angle_alpha   90.00
_cell.angle_beta   90.00
_cell.angle_gamma   90.00
#
_symmetry.space_group_name_H-M   'P 1'
#
loop_
_entity.id
_entity.type
_entity.pdbx_description
1 polymer ?
#
loop_
_entity_poly.entity_id
_entity_poly.type
_entity_poly.pdbx_seq_one_letter_code
_entity_poly.pdbx_strand_id
1 'polypeptide(L)'
;MTLLHSILLADRNNNGASWIDASLNSFRAAHPDATHQLYCDESLRQFIADHFDRDVVTAYDRSDNAAKSQLGRYCLLYEQGGVYSDPTVFFVAPLVHAPDGATLRAFRNVDGAARSISTALIAASPRVELFVHCIKSAIGAAAHGAPAASALFASAIATHGENLSIIWGDETRLPSRAGVDRRAYTVAAGNFIAVSQTRATAGAANNPYVSADDEDAMSLIGMLDGWL
;
A
#
# COMPACT_ATOMS: atom_id res chain seq x y z
N MET A 1 -17.75 5.07 9.54
CA MET A 1 -16.98 3.84 9.81
C MET A 1 -15.85 3.77 8.79
N THR A 2 -14.60 3.64 9.24
CA THR A 2 -13.43 3.61 8.36
C THR A 2 -13.24 2.20 7.78
N LEU A 3 -12.93 2.13 6.48
CA LEU A 3 -12.61 0.87 5.80
C LEU A 3 -11.09 0.74 5.63
N LEU A 4 -10.57 -0.46 5.90
CA LEU A 4 -9.18 -0.82 5.70
C LEU A 4 -9.08 -1.87 4.60
N HIS A 5 -8.18 -1.63 3.64
CA HIS A 5 -8.04 -2.44 2.44
C HIS A 5 -6.64 -3.02 2.35
N SER A 6 -6.55 -4.31 2.07
CA SER A 6 -5.31 -4.97 1.67
C SER A 6 -5.57 -5.91 0.50
N ILE A 7 -4.60 -6.05 -0.41
CA ILE A 7 -4.71 -6.92 -1.58
C ILE A 7 -3.61 -7.98 -1.50
N LEU A 8 -3.99 -9.26 -1.56
CA LEU A 8 -3.06 -10.38 -1.61
C LEU A 8 -3.46 -11.34 -2.74
N LEU A 9 -2.73 -11.26 -3.86
CA LEU A 9 -2.99 -12.05 -5.07
C LEU A 9 -2.08 -13.28 -5.20
N ALA A 10 -1.14 -13.47 -4.27
CA ALA A 10 -0.23 -14.61 -4.24
C ALA A 10 -0.79 -15.74 -3.37
N ASP A 11 -0.36 -16.98 -3.65
CA ASP A 11 -0.69 -18.15 -2.83
C ASP A 11 -0.04 -18.03 -1.43
N ARG A 12 -0.84 -18.18 -0.37
CA ARG A 12 -0.43 -18.10 1.04
C ARG A 12 0.41 -19.29 1.49
N ASN A 13 0.50 -20.36 0.69
CA ASN A 13 1.19 -21.59 1.05
C ASN A 13 2.73 -21.51 1.06
N ASN A 14 3.31 -20.33 0.83
CA ASN A 14 4.76 -20.13 0.75
C ASN A 14 5.25 -19.34 1.98
N ASN A 15 6.31 -19.82 2.65
CA ASN A 15 6.90 -19.47 3.98
C ASN A 15 6.97 -18.00 4.48
N GLY A 16 6.43 -17.00 3.80
CA GLY A 16 6.24 -15.62 4.26
C GLY A 16 4.83 -15.31 4.77
N ALA A 17 3.99 -16.34 4.94
CA ALA A 17 2.67 -16.24 5.54
C ALA A 17 2.71 -15.56 6.92
N SER A 18 3.77 -15.78 7.70
CA SER A 18 3.80 -15.32 9.09
C SER A 18 4.10 -13.82 9.26
N TRP A 19 4.94 -13.17 8.43
CA TRP A 19 5.06 -11.70 8.46
C TRP A 19 3.84 -11.01 7.87
N ILE A 20 3.26 -11.56 6.80
CA ILE A 20 2.02 -11.04 6.22
C ILE A 20 0.90 -11.09 7.26
N ASP A 21 0.75 -12.22 7.95
CA ASP A 21 -0.27 -12.38 8.98
C ASP A 21 -0.03 -11.44 10.16
N ALA A 22 1.21 -11.28 10.60
CA ALA A 22 1.59 -10.30 11.62
C ALA A 22 1.25 -8.87 11.19
N SER A 23 1.57 -8.51 9.95
CA SER A 23 1.29 -7.19 9.36
C SER A 23 -0.21 -6.93 9.27
N LEU A 24 -1.00 -7.87 8.73
CA LEU A 24 -2.45 -7.75 8.65
C LEU A 24 -3.10 -7.67 10.04
N ASN A 25 -2.60 -8.44 11.02
CA ASN A 25 -3.09 -8.37 12.40
C ASN A 25 -2.73 -7.04 13.05
N SER A 26 -1.52 -6.51 12.83
CA SER A 26 -1.11 -5.20 13.34
C SER A 26 -1.96 -4.08 12.74
N PHE A 27 -2.33 -4.18 11.46
CA PHE A 27 -3.16 -3.19 10.79
C PHE A 27 -4.56 -3.13 11.41
N ARG A 28 -5.16 -4.29 11.71
CA ARG A 28 -6.44 -4.38 12.44
C ARG A 28 -6.32 -3.89 13.88
N ALA A 29 -5.29 -4.32 14.59
CA ALA A 29 -5.09 -3.97 16.00
C ALA A 29 -4.87 -2.46 16.20
N ALA A 30 -4.16 -1.81 15.27
CA ALA A 30 -3.95 -0.36 15.28
C ALA A 30 -5.25 0.43 15.01
N HIS A 31 -6.30 -0.20 14.46
CA HIS A 31 -7.54 0.46 14.04
C HIS A 31 -8.78 -0.33 14.52
N PRO A 32 -9.02 -0.44 15.84
CA PRO A 32 -10.05 -1.34 16.40
C PRO A 32 -11.48 -1.02 15.97
N ASP A 33 -11.78 0.24 15.62
CA ASP A 33 -13.11 0.70 15.21
C ASP A 33 -13.32 0.65 13.68
N ALA A 34 -12.34 0.14 12.93
CA ALA A 34 -12.39 0.06 11.48
C ALA A 34 -12.69 -1.36 11.01
N THR A 35 -13.29 -1.49 9.81
CA THR A 35 -13.53 -2.79 9.18
C THR A 35 -12.45 -3.08 8.16
N HIS A 36 -11.77 -4.22 8.31
CA HIS A 36 -10.70 -4.64 7.41
C HIS A 36 -11.15 -5.69 6.41
N GLN A 37 -10.89 -5.43 5.13
CA GLN A 37 -11.12 -6.36 4.04
C GLN A 37 -9.80 -6.73 3.34
N LEU A 38 -9.51 -8.03 3.31
CA LEU A 38 -8.41 -8.60 2.52
C LEU A 38 -8.99 -9.13 1.21
N TYR A 39 -8.54 -8.57 0.10
CA TYR A 39 -8.98 -8.97 -1.23
C TYR A 39 -8.01 -9.98 -1.84
N CYS A 40 -8.55 -11.15 -2.21
CA CYS A 40 -7.92 -12.07 -3.17
C CYS A 40 -8.33 -11.72 -4.60
N ASP A 41 -7.74 -12.40 -5.59
CA ASP A 41 -7.99 -12.12 -7.01
C ASP A 41 -9.49 -12.15 -7.37
N GLU A 42 -10.21 -13.17 -6.92
CA GLU A 42 -11.65 -13.32 -7.18
C GLU A 42 -12.45 -12.16 -6.55
N SER A 43 -12.24 -11.90 -5.25
CA SER A 43 -12.99 -10.84 -4.55
C SER A 43 -12.66 -9.44 -5.06
N LEU A 44 -11.43 -9.20 -5.51
CA LEU A 44 -11.01 -7.91 -6.08
C LEU A 44 -11.61 -7.72 -7.47
N ARG A 45 -11.57 -8.77 -8.30
CA ARG A 45 -12.19 -8.76 -9.62
C ARG A 45 -13.69 -8.53 -9.53
N GLN A 46 -14.38 -9.22 -8.62
CA GLN A 46 -15.81 -9.05 -8.39
C GLN A 46 -16.13 -7.62 -7.95
N PHE A 47 -15.37 -7.09 -6.99
CA PHE A 47 -15.50 -5.70 -6.57
C PHE A 47 -15.38 -4.71 -7.75
N ILE A 48 -14.38 -4.91 -8.62
CA ILE A 48 -14.21 -4.03 -9.80
C ILE A 48 -15.41 -4.16 -10.75
N ALA A 49 -15.90 -5.38 -10.99
CA ALA A 49 -17.05 -5.61 -11.88
C ALA A 49 -18.36 -5.01 -11.36
N ASP A 50 -18.54 -4.94 -10.04
CA ASP A 50 -19.75 -4.37 -9.43
C ASP A 50 -19.78 -2.84 -9.44
N HIS A 51 -18.63 -2.17 -9.57
CA HIS A 51 -18.51 -0.71 -9.40
C HIS A 51 -17.96 0.03 -10.62
N PHE A 52 -17.32 -0.64 -11.57
CA PHE A 52 -16.64 -0.01 -12.70
C PHE A 52 -17.03 -0.61 -14.05
N ASP A 53 -16.82 0.16 -15.11
CA ASP A 53 -17.13 -0.24 -16.47
C ASP A 53 -16.30 -1.45 -16.94
N ARG A 54 -16.83 -2.12 -17.98
CA ARG A 54 -16.24 -3.31 -18.58
C ARG A 54 -14.78 -3.14 -19.00
N ASP A 55 -14.36 -1.94 -19.38
CA ASP A 55 -12.98 -1.66 -19.76
C ASP A 55 -12.00 -1.82 -18.59
N VAL A 56 -12.42 -1.44 -17.37
CA VAL A 56 -11.63 -1.60 -16.15
C VAL A 56 -11.47 -3.09 -15.80
N VAL A 57 -12.57 -3.84 -15.88
CA VAL A 57 -12.58 -5.31 -15.68
C VAL A 57 -11.67 -5.99 -16.72
N THR A 58 -11.77 -5.58 -17.98
CA THR A 58 -10.95 -6.15 -19.07
C THR A 58 -9.46 -5.86 -18.86
N ALA A 59 -9.11 -4.66 -18.38
CA ALA A 59 -7.73 -4.31 -18.04
C ALA A 59 -7.22 -5.16 -16.86
N TYR A 60 -8.03 -5.35 -15.82
CA TYR A 60 -7.71 -6.21 -14.69
C TYR A 60 -7.44 -7.65 -15.13
N ASP A 61 -8.33 -8.23 -15.93
CA ASP A 61 -8.24 -9.63 -16.40
C ASP A 61 -7.00 -9.91 -17.25
N ARG A 62 -6.47 -8.89 -17.94
CA ARG A 62 -5.28 -8.98 -18.80
C ARG A 62 -3.97 -8.67 -18.07
N SER A 63 -4.05 -8.18 -16.84
CA SER A 63 -2.89 -7.71 -16.07
C SER A 63 -2.23 -8.82 -15.26
N ASP A 64 -0.93 -8.69 -15.02
CA ASP A 64 -0.24 -9.49 -14.01
C ASP A 64 -0.65 -9.06 -12.58
N ASN A 65 -0.24 -9.83 -11.56
CA ASN A 65 -0.60 -9.55 -10.17
C ASN A 65 -0.13 -8.17 -9.67
N ALA A 66 1.01 -7.65 -10.16
CA ALA A 66 1.49 -6.34 -9.72
C ALA A 66 0.58 -5.24 -10.27
N ALA A 67 0.27 -5.29 -11.57
CA ALA A 67 -0.65 -4.36 -12.22
C ALA A 67 -2.09 -4.50 -11.69
N LYS A 68 -2.57 -5.71 -11.40
CA LYS A 68 -3.87 -5.96 -10.76
C LYS A 68 -3.96 -5.29 -9.38
N SER A 69 -2.95 -5.46 -8.54
CA SER A 69 -2.92 -4.82 -7.21
C SER A 69 -2.86 -3.29 -7.30
N GLN A 70 -2.14 -2.76 -8.29
CA GLN A 70 -2.09 -1.32 -8.57
C GLN A 70 -3.45 -0.78 -9.04
N LEU A 71 -4.13 -1.45 -9.98
CA LEU A 71 -5.44 -1.03 -10.43
C LEU A 71 -6.46 -1.13 -9.29
N GLY A 72 -6.48 -2.27 -8.60
CA GLY A 72 -7.41 -2.57 -7.53
C GLY A 72 -7.36 -1.56 -6.38
N ARG A 73 -6.17 -1.17 -5.92
CA ARG A 73 -6.05 -0.19 -4.82
C ARG A 73 -6.65 1.18 -5.19
N TYR A 74 -6.51 1.61 -6.44
CA TYR A 74 -7.11 2.86 -6.89
C TYR A 74 -8.62 2.75 -7.02
N CYS A 75 -9.14 1.61 -7.51
CA CYS A 75 -10.57 1.33 -7.54
C CYS A 75 -11.18 1.34 -6.14
N LEU A 76 -10.56 0.65 -5.18
CA LEU A 76 -11.01 0.58 -3.78
C LEU A 76 -11.05 1.97 -3.13
N LEU A 77 -9.95 2.72 -3.24
CA LEU A 77 -9.86 4.07 -2.65
C LEU A 77 -10.79 5.07 -3.34
N TYR A 78 -10.98 4.98 -4.65
CA TYR A 78 -11.94 5.84 -5.35
C TYR A 78 -13.37 5.57 -4.87
N GLU A 79 -13.77 4.30 -4.80
CA GLU A 79 -15.17 3.98 -4.51
C GLU A 79 -15.50 4.15 -3.02
N GLN A 80 -14.62 3.64 -2.16
CA GLN A 80 -14.90 3.48 -0.73
C GLN A 80 -14.08 4.42 0.18
N GLY A 81 -13.01 5.02 -0.34
CA GLY A 81 -12.04 5.73 0.49
C GLY A 81 -11.41 4.80 1.53
N GLY A 82 -11.07 5.36 2.69
CA GLY A 82 -10.48 4.62 3.80
C GLY A 82 -8.96 4.57 3.75
N VAL A 83 -8.38 3.46 4.23
CA VAL A 83 -6.93 3.25 4.27
C VAL A 83 -6.57 2.00 3.48
N TYR A 84 -5.75 2.14 2.47
CA TYR A 84 -5.10 1.02 1.79
C TYR A 84 -3.72 0.78 2.39
N SER A 85 -3.39 -0.49 2.66
CA SER A 85 -2.04 -0.92 3.01
C SER A 85 -1.65 -2.20 2.30
N ASP A 86 -0.44 -2.25 1.76
CA ASP A 86 0.17 -3.48 1.27
C ASP A 86 0.29 -4.50 2.44
N PRO A 87 0.09 -5.81 2.21
CA PRO A 87 0.11 -6.83 3.27
C PRO A 87 1.46 -7.00 3.98
N THR A 88 2.52 -6.31 3.54
CA THR A 88 3.85 -6.35 4.14
C THR A 88 4.13 -5.20 5.10
N VAL A 89 3.16 -4.29 5.25
CA VAL A 89 3.25 -3.12 6.13
C VAL A 89 2.72 -3.49 7.53
N PHE A 90 3.61 -3.48 8.51
CA PHE A 90 3.34 -3.69 9.91
C PHE A 90 3.11 -2.35 10.62
N PHE A 91 1.99 -2.20 11.31
CA PHE A 91 1.61 -0.97 12.01
C PHE A 91 2.00 -1.03 13.48
N VAL A 92 2.53 0.07 14.01
CA VAL A 92 2.76 0.27 15.45
C VAL A 92 1.86 1.34 16.06
N ALA A 93 1.21 2.14 15.22
CA ALA A 93 0.25 3.16 15.64
C ALA A 93 -0.85 3.31 14.57
N PRO A 94 -2.05 3.77 14.94
CA PRO A 94 -3.10 4.10 13.98
C PRO A 94 -2.60 5.13 12.97
N LEU A 95 -2.90 4.88 11.69
CA LEU A 95 -2.92 5.94 10.72
C LEU A 95 -4.22 6.72 10.93
N VAL A 96 -4.12 7.88 11.57
CA VAL A 96 -5.25 8.80 11.69
C VAL A 96 -5.71 9.16 10.28
N HIS A 97 -6.83 8.54 9.84
CA HIS A 97 -7.63 9.03 8.74
C HIS A 97 -7.96 10.48 9.09
N ALA A 98 -7.60 11.37 8.18
CA ALA A 98 -7.29 12.76 8.48
C ALA A 98 -8.33 13.47 9.39
N PRO A 99 -7.92 14.49 10.16
CA PRO A 99 -8.89 15.42 10.75
C PRO A 99 -9.85 15.96 9.67
N ASP A 100 -11.07 16.29 10.07
CA ASP A 100 -12.16 16.74 9.19
C ASP A 100 -11.65 17.64 8.04
N GLY A 101 -11.90 17.22 6.80
CA GLY A 101 -11.64 18.01 5.60
C GLY A 101 -10.38 17.69 4.80
N ALA A 102 -9.47 16.82 5.27
CA ALA A 102 -8.38 16.35 4.39
C ALA A 102 -8.83 15.23 3.44
N THR A 103 -8.31 15.26 2.21
CA THR A 103 -8.77 14.41 1.11
C THR A 103 -7.86 13.21 0.88
N LEU A 104 -6.57 13.35 1.21
CA LEU A 104 -5.53 12.37 0.93
C LEU A 104 -4.44 12.41 2.00
N ARG A 105 -3.91 11.24 2.36
CA ARG A 105 -2.62 11.10 3.04
C ARG A 105 -1.71 10.19 2.21
N ALA A 106 -0.51 10.68 1.94
CA ALA A 106 0.50 10.01 1.13
C ALA A 106 1.89 10.17 1.74
N PHE A 107 2.80 9.27 1.36
CA PHE A 107 4.15 9.19 1.93
C PHE A 107 5.21 9.46 0.86
N ARG A 108 6.06 10.45 1.10
CA ARG A 108 7.16 10.78 0.18
C ARG A 108 8.35 9.89 0.48
N ASN A 109 8.97 9.32 -0.55
CA ASN A 109 10.21 8.58 -0.37
C ASN A 109 11.35 9.58 -0.19
N VAL A 110 11.95 9.63 1.01
CA VAL A 110 12.98 10.60 1.36
C VAL A 110 14.35 10.22 0.78
N ASP A 111 14.59 8.92 0.54
CA ASP A 111 15.87 8.38 0.07
C ASP A 111 15.86 8.01 -1.43
N GLY A 112 14.76 8.31 -2.13
CA GLY A 112 14.51 7.92 -3.51
C GLY A 112 14.86 9.01 -4.53
N ALA A 113 14.66 8.70 -5.81
CA ALA A 113 14.67 9.72 -6.86
C ALA A 113 13.68 10.83 -6.50
N ALA A 114 14.09 12.09 -6.72
CA ALA A 114 13.26 13.26 -6.44
C ALA A 114 11.83 13.03 -6.97
N ARG A 115 10.83 13.15 -6.08
CA ARG A 115 9.38 13.00 -6.33
C ARG A 115 8.79 11.58 -6.30
N SER A 116 9.50 10.55 -5.84
CA SER A 116 8.87 9.23 -5.62
C SER A 116 7.90 9.27 -4.43
N ILE A 117 6.68 8.80 -4.64
CA ILE A 117 5.63 8.73 -3.62
C ILE A 117 5.25 7.27 -3.43
N SER A 118 5.24 6.79 -2.18
CA SER A 118 4.89 5.42 -1.86
C SER A 118 3.44 5.15 -2.17
N THR A 119 3.17 3.95 -2.67
CA THR A 119 1.81 3.45 -2.91
C THR A 119 1.43 2.31 -1.98
N ALA A 120 2.35 1.90 -1.11
CA ALA A 120 2.17 0.81 -0.17
C ALA A 120 1.29 1.20 1.03
N LEU A 121 1.14 2.49 1.31
CA LEU A 121 0.26 3.02 2.34
C LEU A 121 -0.38 4.32 1.86
N ILE A 122 -1.71 4.35 1.74
CA ILE A 122 -2.47 5.52 1.27
C ILE A 122 -3.76 5.61 2.09
N ALA A 123 -4.12 6.80 2.56
CA ALA A 123 -5.47 7.04 3.08
C ALA A 123 -6.17 8.12 2.25
N ALA A 124 -7.45 7.97 1.99
CA ALA A 124 -8.20 8.94 1.21
C ALA A 124 -9.68 9.00 1.59
N SER A 125 -10.32 10.11 1.27
CA SER A 125 -11.77 10.19 1.16
C SER A 125 -12.23 9.45 -0.11
N PRO A 126 -13.49 8.98 -0.19
CA PRO A 126 -14.01 8.44 -1.45
C PRO A 126 -14.13 9.54 -2.52
N ARG A 127 -14.17 9.11 -3.78
CA ARG A 127 -14.42 9.92 -4.98
C ARG A 127 -13.39 11.03 -5.26
N VAL A 128 -12.13 10.81 -4.87
CA VAL A 128 -11.04 11.72 -5.25
C VAL A 128 -10.72 11.54 -6.74
N GLU A 129 -10.85 12.62 -7.52
CA GLU A 129 -10.57 12.65 -8.97
C GLU A 129 -9.16 12.16 -9.34
N LEU A 130 -8.21 12.32 -8.41
CA LEU A 130 -6.86 11.78 -8.56
C LEU A 130 -6.87 10.28 -8.88
N PHE A 131 -7.75 9.49 -8.25
CA PHE A 131 -7.81 8.05 -8.51
C PHE A 131 -8.45 7.73 -9.85
N VAL A 132 -9.33 8.58 -10.40
CA VAL A 132 -9.83 8.43 -11.78
C VAL A 132 -8.66 8.53 -12.77
N HIS A 133 -7.76 9.49 -12.55
CA HIS A 133 -6.55 9.61 -13.34
C HIS A 133 -5.66 8.37 -13.19
N CYS A 134 -5.44 7.89 -11.97
CA CYS A 134 -4.65 6.68 -11.74
C CYS A 134 -5.24 5.44 -12.41
N ILE A 135 -6.57 5.24 -12.35
CA ILE A 135 -7.28 4.12 -12.99
C ILE A 135 -7.11 4.19 -14.50
N LYS A 136 -7.36 5.35 -15.13
CA LYS A 136 -7.18 5.53 -16.59
C LYS A 136 -5.73 5.26 -17.02
N SER A 137 -4.77 5.76 -16.26
CA SER A 137 -3.35 5.53 -16.53
C SER A 137 -2.94 4.06 -16.34
N ALA A 138 -3.49 3.37 -15.33
CA ALA A 138 -3.26 1.94 -15.12
C ALA A 138 -3.82 1.08 -16.27
N ILE A 139 -5.00 1.44 -16.79
CA ILE A 139 -5.60 0.78 -17.97
C ILE A 139 -4.71 0.95 -19.21
N GLY A 140 -4.20 2.17 -19.46
CA GLY A 140 -3.30 2.42 -20.59
C GLY A 140 -1.95 1.73 -20.46
N ALA A 141 -1.43 1.64 -19.24
CA ALA A 141 -0.16 1.00 -18.89
C ALA A 141 -0.17 -0.52 -19.09
N ALA A 142 -1.30 -1.19 -18.82
CA ALA A 142 -1.48 -2.63 -19.05
C ALA A 142 -1.26 -3.04 -20.52
N ALA A 143 -1.30 -2.09 -21.46
CA ALA A 143 -1.02 -2.35 -22.88
C ALA A 143 0.47 -2.22 -23.27
N HIS A 144 1.36 -1.64 -22.44
CA HIS A 144 2.73 -1.25 -22.83
C HIS A 144 3.84 -1.62 -21.83
N GLY A 145 3.53 -2.41 -20.80
CA GLY A 145 4.45 -2.69 -19.68
C GLY A 145 4.34 -1.59 -18.62
N ALA A 146 3.81 -1.93 -17.45
CA ALA A 146 3.34 -0.93 -16.50
C ALA A 146 4.47 -0.01 -15.99
N PRO A 147 4.32 1.32 -16.03
CA PRO A 147 5.17 2.22 -15.26
C PRO A 147 5.06 1.86 -13.77
N ALA A 148 6.15 2.03 -13.02
CA ALA A 148 6.14 1.82 -11.58
C ALA A 148 4.95 2.56 -10.93
N ALA A 149 4.22 1.88 -10.03
CA ALA A 149 3.02 2.42 -9.41
C ALA A 149 3.22 3.82 -8.78
N SER A 150 4.41 4.05 -8.21
CA SER A 150 4.84 5.34 -7.67
C SER A 150 4.90 6.46 -8.71
N ALA A 151 5.28 6.18 -9.96
CA ALA A 151 5.35 7.17 -11.01
C ALA A 151 3.95 7.63 -11.47
N LEU A 152 3.02 6.67 -11.63
CA LEU A 152 1.63 7.00 -11.97
C LEU A 152 0.96 7.81 -10.85
N PHE A 153 1.19 7.43 -9.59
CA PHE A 153 0.65 8.15 -8.45
C PHE A 153 1.25 9.55 -8.31
N ALA A 154 2.57 9.68 -8.48
CA ALA A 154 3.25 10.98 -8.46
C ALA A 154 2.78 11.91 -9.59
N SER A 155 2.54 11.38 -10.80
CA SER A 155 1.95 12.14 -11.90
C SER A 155 0.54 12.63 -11.55
N ALA A 156 -0.30 11.75 -10.99
CA ALA A 156 -1.66 12.10 -10.62
C ALA A 156 -1.70 13.18 -9.52
N ILE A 157 -0.80 13.10 -8.53
CA ILE A 157 -0.59 14.15 -7.52
C ILE A 157 -0.13 15.45 -8.18
N ALA A 158 0.80 15.40 -9.13
CA ALA A 158 1.25 16.60 -9.82
C ALA A 158 0.14 17.29 -10.64
N THR A 159 -0.80 16.50 -11.18
CA THR A 159 -1.92 17.03 -11.98
C THR A 159 -3.08 17.53 -11.12
N HIS A 160 -3.42 16.82 -10.04
CA HIS A 160 -4.65 17.07 -9.27
C HIS A 160 -4.41 17.60 -7.85
N GLY A 161 -3.17 17.54 -7.36
CA GLY A 161 -2.84 17.75 -5.95
C GLY A 161 -3.07 19.17 -5.44
N GLU A 162 -3.05 20.19 -6.29
CA GLU A 162 -3.35 21.58 -5.90
C GLU A 162 -4.78 21.77 -5.39
N ASN A 163 -5.70 20.90 -5.82
CA ASN A 163 -7.11 20.92 -5.40
C ASN A 163 -7.38 19.98 -4.22
N LEU A 164 -6.35 19.36 -3.65
CA LEU A 164 -6.47 18.39 -2.57
C LEU A 164 -5.84 18.91 -1.30
N SER A 165 -6.53 18.68 -0.18
CA SER A 165 -5.90 18.80 1.13
C SER A 165 -5.12 17.50 1.39
N ILE A 166 -3.83 17.53 1.04
CA ILE A 166 -2.92 16.40 1.19
C ILE A 166 -2.14 16.53 2.50
N ILE A 167 -2.25 15.53 3.36
CA ILE A 167 -1.36 15.38 4.51
C ILE A 167 -0.18 14.49 4.12
N TRP A 168 1.02 15.01 4.30
CA TRP A 168 2.24 14.29 3.98
C TRP A 168 2.78 13.55 5.21
N GLY A 169 3.15 12.29 4.99
CA GLY A 169 4.15 11.59 5.80
C GLY A 169 5.40 11.33 4.96
N ASP A 170 6.39 10.70 5.60
CA ASP A 170 7.65 10.37 4.99
C ASP A 170 7.88 8.85 5.05
N GLU A 171 8.39 8.29 3.95
CA GLU A 171 8.88 6.93 3.83
C GLU A 171 10.42 6.99 3.78
N THR A 172 11.06 6.42 4.79
CA THR A 172 12.53 6.41 4.92
C THR A 172 13.04 4.98 4.83
N ARG A 173 14.12 4.77 4.09
CA ARG A 173 14.85 3.51 4.02
C ARG A 173 15.59 3.28 5.33
N LEU A 174 15.30 2.17 5.97
CA LEU A 174 16.09 1.71 7.10
C LEU A 174 17.31 0.93 6.57
N PRO A 175 18.42 0.85 7.33
CA PRO A 175 19.58 0.06 6.93
C PRO A 175 19.17 -1.37 6.54
N SER A 176 19.62 -1.84 5.38
CA SER A 176 19.34 -3.23 4.99
C SER A 176 20.12 -4.19 5.88
N ARG A 177 19.46 -5.24 6.37
CA ARG A 177 20.08 -6.37 7.06
C ARG A 177 19.72 -7.64 6.31
N ALA A 178 20.69 -8.54 6.14
CA ALA A 178 20.49 -9.85 5.50
C ALA A 178 19.76 -9.83 4.14
N GLY A 179 19.90 -8.77 3.34
CA GLY A 179 19.24 -8.65 2.03
C GLY A 179 17.74 -8.31 2.09
N VAL A 180 17.23 -7.87 3.25
CA VAL A 180 15.87 -7.35 3.42
C VAL A 180 15.87 -5.84 3.19
N ASP A 181 15.02 -5.37 2.29
CA ASP A 181 14.71 -3.94 2.15
C ASP A 181 13.66 -3.57 3.20
N ARG A 182 13.93 -2.51 3.94
CA ARG A 182 13.09 -2.07 5.05
C ARG A 182 12.75 -0.60 4.88
N ARG A 183 11.48 -0.26 5.04
CA ARG A 183 10.99 1.12 4.99
C ARG A 183 10.24 1.45 6.26
N ALA A 184 10.48 2.64 6.79
CA ALA A 184 9.77 3.24 7.90
C ALA A 184 8.80 4.29 7.37
N TYR A 185 7.59 4.31 7.90
CA TYR A 185 6.59 5.34 7.63
C TYR A 185 6.44 6.22 8.87
N THR A 186 6.66 7.52 8.69
CA THR A 186 6.58 8.51 9.76
C THR A 186 5.58 9.61 9.40
N VAL A 187 4.99 10.20 10.43
CA VAL A 187 4.11 11.39 10.32
C VAL A 187 4.72 12.56 11.08
N ALA A 188 4.01 13.69 11.15
CA ALA A 188 4.49 14.91 11.81
C ALA A 188 5.10 14.64 13.20
N ALA A 189 6.16 15.38 13.52
CA ALA A 189 7.01 15.23 14.70
C ALA A 189 7.82 13.92 14.78
N GLY A 190 8.02 13.21 13.66
CA GLY A 190 8.83 11.98 13.62
C GLY A 190 8.12 10.77 14.21
N ASN A 191 6.81 10.89 14.50
CA ASN A 191 6.03 9.80 15.06
C ASN A 191 5.96 8.65 14.07
N PHE A 192 6.37 7.48 14.54
CA PHE A 192 6.43 6.26 13.76
C PHE A 192 5.05 5.60 13.68
N ILE A 193 4.63 5.21 12.48
CA ILE A 193 3.32 4.58 12.30
C ILE A 193 3.40 3.15 11.78
N ALA A 194 4.39 2.84 10.94
CA ALA A 194 4.47 1.53 10.31
C ALA A 194 5.86 1.23 9.73
N VAL A 195 6.13 -0.05 9.48
CA VAL A 195 7.30 -0.57 8.77
C VAL A 195 6.85 -1.47 7.64
N SER A 196 7.51 -1.43 6.49
CA SER A 196 7.42 -2.53 5.52
C SER A 196 8.74 -3.28 5.41
N GLN A 197 8.65 -4.60 5.20
CA GLN A 197 9.78 -5.46 4.89
C GLN A 197 9.53 -6.24 3.61
N THR A 198 10.52 -6.26 2.72
CA THR A 198 10.50 -7.07 1.50
C THR A 198 11.89 -7.65 1.26
N ARG A 199 11.98 -8.93 0.89
CA ARG A 199 13.27 -9.53 0.51
C ARG A 199 13.68 -9.00 -0.86
N ALA A 200 14.93 -8.56 -0.99
CA ALA A 200 15.49 -8.27 -2.29
C ALA A 200 15.58 -9.57 -3.08
N THR A 201 14.82 -9.69 -4.17
CA THR A 201 14.83 -10.88 -5.03
C THR A 201 16.15 -10.93 -5.81
N ALA A 202 17.11 -11.72 -5.33
CA ALA A 202 18.20 -12.20 -6.17
C ALA A 202 17.68 -13.37 -7.03
N GLY A 203 17.26 -13.07 -8.26
CA GLY A 203 16.83 -14.07 -9.24
C GLY A 203 15.38 -14.56 -9.06
N ALA A 204 14.65 -14.62 -10.16
CA ALA A 204 13.26 -15.05 -10.24
C ALA A 204 13.12 -16.53 -9.84
N ALA A 205 12.85 -16.81 -8.57
CA ALA A 205 12.32 -18.10 -8.07
C ALA A 205 11.91 -18.07 -6.58
N ASN A 206 12.38 -17.11 -5.78
CA ASN A 206 12.22 -17.16 -4.32
C ASN A 206 11.15 -16.18 -3.79
N ASN A 207 10.39 -16.67 -2.81
CA ASN A 207 9.33 -15.96 -2.09
C ASN A 207 9.82 -14.56 -1.61
N PRO A 208 9.20 -13.45 -2.05
CA PRO A 208 9.63 -12.08 -1.72
C PRO A 208 9.30 -11.67 -0.28
N TYR A 209 8.59 -12.52 0.47
CA TYR A 209 8.11 -12.24 1.82
C TYR A 209 9.08 -12.77 2.88
N VAL A 210 9.26 -12.00 3.95
CA VAL A 210 10.07 -12.37 5.12
C VAL A 210 9.26 -13.35 5.99
N SER A 211 9.89 -14.39 6.53
CA SER A 211 9.24 -15.28 7.51
C SER A 211 9.24 -14.60 8.90
N ALA A 212 8.18 -14.74 9.70
CA ALA A 212 8.15 -14.22 11.08
C ALA A 212 9.17 -14.88 12.02
N ASP A 213 9.65 -16.09 11.68
CA ASP A 213 10.73 -16.76 12.42
C ASP A 213 12.11 -16.16 12.13
N ASP A 214 12.20 -15.16 11.25
CA ASP A 214 13.42 -14.40 11.03
C ASP A 214 13.66 -13.52 12.28
N GLU A 215 14.69 -13.83 13.07
CA GLU A 215 15.03 -13.11 14.31
C GLU A 215 15.10 -11.59 14.10
N ASP A 216 15.44 -11.13 12.89
CA ASP A 216 15.48 -9.72 12.51
C ASP A 216 14.10 -9.03 12.45
N ALA A 217 13.02 -9.77 12.17
CA ALA A 217 11.65 -9.23 12.14
C ALA A 217 11.12 -8.98 13.57
N MET A 218 11.36 -9.92 14.49
CA MET A 218 11.03 -9.78 15.91
C MET A 218 11.96 -8.79 16.62
N SER A 219 13.24 -8.75 16.23
CA SER A 219 14.20 -7.72 16.67
C SER A 219 13.75 -6.32 16.29
N LEU A 220 13.03 -6.14 15.18
CA LEU A 220 12.50 -4.82 14.81
C LEU A 220 11.33 -4.39 15.71
N ILE A 221 10.45 -5.31 16.10
CA ILE A 221 9.39 -5.04 17.10
C ILE A 221 10.06 -4.64 18.42
N GLY A 222 11.08 -5.39 18.88
CA GLY A 222 11.85 -5.06 20.07
C GLY A 222 12.74 -3.81 19.94
N MET A 223 13.17 -3.45 18.73
CA MET A 223 13.84 -2.17 18.47
C MET A 223 12.84 -1.02 18.55
N LEU A 224 11.63 -1.16 18.00
CA LEU A 224 10.57 -0.14 18.08
C LEU A 224 10.13 0.10 19.54
N ASP A 225 10.16 -0.93 20.39
CA ASP A 225 9.99 -0.77 21.86
C ASP A 225 11.08 0.09 22.51
N GLY A 226 12.25 0.25 21.88
CA GLY A 226 13.32 1.16 22.34
C GLY A 226 13.21 2.60 21.80
N TRP A 227 12.26 2.86 20.90
CA TRP A 227 11.95 4.19 20.36
C TRP A 227 10.61 4.76 20.85
N LEU A 228 9.79 3.95 21.55
CA LEU A 228 8.58 4.34 22.29
C LEU A 228 8.92 4.68 23.75
#